data_AF-A0AAW8AIL3-F1
#
_entry.id   AF-A0AAW8AIL3-F1
#
_cell.length_a   1.000
_cell.length_b   1.000
_cell.length_c   1.000
_cell.angle_alpha   90.00
_cell.angle_beta   90.00
_cell.angle_gamma   90.00
#
_symmetry.space_group_name_H-M   'P 1'
#
loop_
_entity.id
_entity.type
_entity.pdbx_description
1 polymer ?
#
loop_
_entity_poly.entity_id
_entity_poly.type
_entity_poly.pdbx_seq_one_letter_code
_entity_poly.pdbx_strand_id
1 'polypeptide(L)'
;NLLINGKLVAGEGEKVPVYNPATGEVILESAEATAAQVDAAVEAADRAFDAGSQTTPKTRAECLLKLADAISAQAETLAQLESLNCGKPLHC
;
A
#
# COMPACT_ATOMS: atom_id res chain seq x y z
N ASN A 1 -3.24 7.93 -4.25
CA ASN A 1 -3.15 7.07 -5.46
C ASN A 1 -3.44 5.64 -5.07
N LEU A 2 -4.16 4.92 -5.92
CA LEU A 2 -4.42 3.48 -5.81
C LEU A 2 -3.37 2.72 -6.63
N LEU A 3 -3.05 1.48 -6.26
CA LEU A 3 -2.19 0.59 -7.05
C LEU A 3 -3.05 -0.52 -7.68
N ILE A 4 -3.35 -0.39 -8.97
CA ILE A 4 -4.22 -1.32 -9.71
C ILE A 4 -3.44 -1.89 -10.90
N ASN A 5 -3.39 -3.22 -11.02
CA ASN A 5 -2.68 -3.93 -12.10
C ASN A 5 -1.23 -3.44 -12.32
N GLY A 6 -0.50 -3.24 -11.22
CA GLY A 6 0.89 -2.78 -11.24
C GLY A 6 1.09 -1.30 -11.63
N LYS A 7 0.02 -0.49 -11.68
CA LYS A 7 0.08 0.93 -12.02
C LYS A 7 -0.52 1.80 -10.93
N LEU A 8 0.11 2.95 -10.69
CA LEU A 8 -0.46 4.00 -9.85
C LEU A 8 -1.55 4.73 -10.63
N VAL A 9 -2.75 4.76 -10.06
CA VAL A 9 -3.92 5.48 -10.61
C VAL A 9 -4.46 6.45 -9.56
N ALA A 10 -5.07 7.55 -9.98
CA ALA A 10 -5.76 8.44 -9.06
C ALA A 10 -7.06 7.79 -8.59
N GLY A 11 -7.43 7.97 -7.31
CA GLY A 11 -8.77 7.60 -6.84
C GLY A 11 -9.81 8.55 -7.43
N GLU A 12 -11.00 8.02 -7.73
CA GLU A 12 -12.12 8.77 -8.32
C GLU A 12 -13.27 9.00 -7.34
N GLY A 13 -13.13 8.53 -6.09
CA GLY A 13 -14.12 8.69 -5.02
C GLY A 13 -13.95 9.97 -4.20
N GLU A 14 -14.66 10.03 -3.06
CA GLU A 14 -14.55 11.12 -2.10
C GLU A 14 -13.11 11.21 -1.56
N LYS A 15 -12.65 12.44 -1.29
CA LYS A 15 -11.35 12.65 -0.66
C LYS A 15 -11.50 12.52 0.85
N VAL A 16 -10.72 11.62 1.43
CA VAL A 16 -10.66 11.41 2.87
C VAL A 16 -9.34 11.97 3.42
N PRO A 17 -9.39 12.86 4.42
CA PRO A 17 -8.20 13.36 5.10
C PRO A 17 -7.61 12.29 6.02
N VAL A 18 -6.28 12.23 6.03
CA VAL A 18 -5.50 11.45 6.99
C VAL A 18 -4.92 12.41 8.00
N TYR A 19 -5.17 12.17 9.29
CA TYR A 19 -4.80 13.09 10.36
C TYR A 19 -3.59 12.58 11.14
N ASN A 20 -2.77 13.52 11.60
CA ASN A 20 -1.79 13.26 12.65
C ASN A 20 -2.52 13.22 14.00
N PRO A 21 -2.55 12.08 14.72
CA PRO A 21 -3.30 11.96 15.96
C PRO A 21 -2.72 12.79 17.11
N ALA A 22 -1.46 13.21 17.04
CA ALA A 22 -0.82 14.02 18.09
C ALA A 22 -1.17 15.52 17.98
N THR A 23 -1.38 16.03 16.75
CA THR A 23 -1.63 17.46 16.51
C THR A 23 -3.03 17.77 16.01
N GLY A 24 -3.73 16.78 15.45
CA GLY A 24 -5.00 16.96 14.74
C GLY A 24 -4.87 17.55 13.34
N GLU A 25 -3.65 17.81 12.87
CA GLU A 25 -3.39 18.38 11.54
C GLU A 25 -3.55 17.32 10.44
N VAL A 26 -3.92 17.76 9.24
CA VAL A 26 -4.01 16.88 8.06
C VAL A 26 -2.60 16.60 7.53
N ILE A 27 -2.25 15.31 7.43
CA ILE A 27 -1.01 14.84 6.81
C ILE A 27 -1.15 14.87 5.29
N LEU A 28 -2.24 14.31 4.78
CA LEU A 28 -2.57 14.28 3.35
C LEU A 28 -4.07 14.03 3.16
N GLU A 29 -4.56 14.30 1.94
CA GLU A 29 -5.87 13.84 1.49
C GLU A 29 -5.69 12.72 0.46
N SER A 30 -6.45 11.63 0.62
CA SER A 30 -6.46 10.53 -0.34
C SER A 30 -7.87 10.37 -0.92
N ALA A 31 -7.98 10.36 -2.25
CA ALA A 31 -9.22 10.00 -2.91
C ALA A 31 -9.48 8.49 -2.75
N GLU A 32 -10.70 8.14 -2.34
CA GLU A 32 -11.17 6.76 -2.26
C GLU A 32 -11.32 6.13 -3.65
N ALA A 33 -11.43 4.80 -3.66
CA ALA A 33 -11.78 4.06 -4.86
C ALA A 33 -13.30 4.16 -5.11
N THR A 34 -13.70 4.35 -6.36
CA THR A 34 -15.10 4.11 -6.76
C THR A 34 -15.38 2.61 -6.86
N ALA A 35 -16.65 2.22 -6.91
CA ALA A 35 -17.04 0.83 -7.16
C ALA A 35 -16.38 0.26 -8.43
N ALA A 36 -16.34 1.04 -9.52
CA ALA A 36 -15.69 0.63 -10.77
C ALA A 36 -14.17 0.41 -10.61
N GLN A 37 -13.50 1.22 -9.80
CA GLN A 37 -12.07 1.04 -9.52
C GLN A 37 -11.82 -0.18 -8.62
N VAL A 38 -12.73 -0.48 -7.69
CA VAL A 38 -12.70 -1.73 -6.92
C VAL A 38 -12.88 -2.94 -7.85
N ASP A 39 -13.88 -2.92 -8.74
CA ASP A 39 -14.11 -3.99 -9.70
C ASP A 39 -12.87 -4.21 -10.60
N ALA A 40 -12.27 -3.14 -11.12
CA ALA A 40 -11.05 -3.21 -11.92
C ALA A 40 -9.86 -3.82 -11.14
N ALA A 41 -9.75 -3.55 -9.84
CA ALA A 41 -8.73 -4.15 -8.98
C ALA A 41 -8.97 -5.64 -8.75
N VAL A 42 -10.22 -6.04 -8.51
CA VAL A 42 -10.60 -7.45 -8.33
C VAL A 42 -10.37 -8.24 -9.62
N GLU A 43 -10.81 -7.74 -10.76
CA GLU A 43 -10.59 -8.39 -12.05
C GLU A 43 -9.09 -8.51 -12.39
N ALA A 44 -8.28 -7.50 -12.04
CA ALA A 44 -6.84 -7.57 -12.23
C ALA A 44 -6.19 -8.64 -11.35
N ALA A 45 -6.63 -8.76 -10.10
CA ALA A 45 -6.16 -9.80 -9.19
C ALA A 45 -6.56 -11.20 -9.67
N ASP A 46 -7.80 -11.37 -10.15
CA ASP A 46 -8.31 -12.63 -10.70
C ASP A 46 -7.49 -13.09 -11.91
N ARG A 47 -7.26 -12.20 -12.90
CA ARG A 47 -6.39 -12.51 -14.05
C ARG A 47 -4.95 -12.85 -13.64
N ALA A 48 -4.43 -12.19 -12.61
CA ALA A 48 -3.08 -12.47 -12.11
C ALA A 48 -3.00 -13.81 -11.36
N PHE A 49 -4.11 -14.31 -10.79
CA PHE A 49 -4.14 -15.54 -10.02
C PHE A 49 -3.84 -16.78 -10.86
N ASP A 50 -4.32 -16.84 -12.10
CA ASP A 50 -4.08 -17.98 -12.99
C ASP A 50 -2.60 -18.30 -13.15
N ALA A 51 -1.78 -17.30 -13.45
CA ALA A 51 -0.32 -17.48 -13.55
C ALA A 51 0.38 -17.43 -12.19
N GLY A 52 -0.06 -16.56 -11.29
CA GLY A 52 0.55 -16.34 -9.98
C GLY A 52 0.47 -17.56 -9.07
N SER A 53 -0.66 -18.27 -9.08
CA SER A 53 -0.88 -19.49 -8.30
C SER A 53 0.08 -20.62 -8.70
N GLN A 54 0.46 -20.69 -9.97
CA GLN A 54 1.38 -21.69 -10.53
C GLN A 54 2.86 -21.32 -10.31
N THR A 55 3.16 -20.13 -9.80
CA THR A 55 4.54 -19.72 -9.51
C THR A 55 5.13 -20.63 -8.44
N THR A 56 6.35 -21.14 -8.66
CA THR A 56 6.96 -22.09 -7.73
C THR A 56 7.12 -21.50 -6.32
N PRO A 57 7.05 -22.31 -5.25
CA PRO A 57 7.30 -21.82 -3.90
C PRO A 57 8.63 -21.08 -3.74
N LYS A 58 9.69 -21.56 -4.41
CA LYS A 58 11.01 -20.92 -4.40
C LYS A 58 10.96 -19.52 -5.00
N THR A 59 10.39 -19.36 -6.19
CA THR A 59 10.28 -18.04 -6.84
C THR A 59 9.48 -17.06 -5.98
N ARG A 60 8.37 -17.51 -5.36
CA ARG A 60 7.59 -16.66 -4.44
C ARG A 60 8.41 -16.25 -3.22
N ALA A 61 9.17 -17.17 -2.63
CA ALA A 61 10.05 -16.87 -1.50
C ALA A 61 11.13 -15.85 -1.87
N GLU A 62 11.76 -15.99 -3.04
CA GLU A 62 12.76 -15.02 -3.54
C GLU A 62 12.16 -13.62 -3.73
N CYS A 63 10.93 -13.51 -4.24
CA CYS A 63 10.22 -12.23 -4.33
C CYS A 63 9.95 -11.61 -2.95
N LEU A 64 9.50 -12.41 -1.98
CA LEU A 64 9.22 -11.95 -0.62
C LEU A 64 10.50 -11.50 0.11
N LEU A 65 11.62 -12.20 -0.09
CA LEU A 65 12.91 -11.81 0.48
C LEU A 65 13.40 -10.47 -0.10
N LYS A 66 13.28 -10.27 -1.42
CA LYS A 66 13.59 -8.98 -2.06
C LYS A 66 12.71 -7.84 -1.53
N LEU A 67 11.44 -8.11 -1.25
CA LEU A 67 10.54 -7.14 -0.61
C LEU A 67 11.01 -6.83 0.82
N ALA A 68 11.41 -7.84 1.60
CA ALA A 68 11.95 -7.64 2.94
C ALA A 68 13.23 -6.80 2.94
N ASP A 69 14.13 -7.03 1.98
CA ASP A 69 15.33 -6.22 1.78
C ASP A 69 14.98 -4.75 1.48
N ALA A 70 14.01 -4.52 0.59
CA ALA A 70 13.54 -3.18 0.24
C ALA A 70 12.89 -2.44 1.42
N ILE A 71 12.10 -3.14 2.24
CA ILE A 71 11.52 -2.60 3.48
C ILE A 71 12.63 -2.24 4.46
N SER A 72 13.60 -3.14 4.66
CA SER A 72 14.71 -2.95 5.59
C SER A 72 15.58 -1.75 5.19
N ALA A 73 15.83 -1.58 3.89
CA ALA A 73 16.56 -0.43 3.35
C ALA A 73 15.84 0.92 3.56
N GLN A 74 14.53 0.91 3.84
CA GLN A 74 13.70 2.10 4.06
C GLN A 74 13.12 2.16 5.48
N ALA A 75 13.64 1.35 6.41
CA ALA A 75 13.04 1.13 7.73
C ALA A 75 12.84 2.43 8.52
N GLU A 76 13.81 3.34 8.52
CA GLU A 76 13.72 4.61 9.23
C GLU A 76 12.59 5.51 8.69
N THR A 77 12.54 5.66 7.36
CA THR A 77 11.48 6.43 6.67
C THR A 77 10.10 5.84 6.97
N LEU A 78 9.96 4.51 6.89
CA LEU A 78 8.70 3.82 7.17
C LEU A 78 8.29 3.98 8.64
N ALA A 79 9.22 3.92 9.58
CA ALA A 79 8.95 4.13 11.00
C ALA A 79 8.50 5.57 11.29
N GLN A 80 9.11 6.57 10.65
CA GLN A 80 8.68 7.96 10.77
C GLN A 80 7.26 8.17 10.21
N LEU A 81 6.94 7.59 9.05
CA LEU A 81 5.60 7.66 8.47
C LEU A 81 4.55 6.97 9.36
N GLU A 82 4.88 5.82 9.92
CA GLU A 82 3.99 5.10 10.83
C GLU A 82 3.78 5.87 12.15
N SER A 83 4.83 6.49 12.69
CA SER A 83 4.74 7.37 13.85
C SER A 83 3.84 8.57 13.57
N LEU A 84 4.04 9.23 12.42
CA LEU A 84 3.26 10.39 12.00
C LEU A 84 1.77 10.04 11.82
N ASN A 85 1.47 8.91 11.18
CA ASN A 85 0.10 8.49 10.86
C ASN A 85 -0.65 7.88 12.05
N CYS A 86 0.03 7.09 12.88
CA CYS A 86 -0.60 6.29 13.94
C CYS A 86 -0.28 6.79 15.36
N GLY A 87 0.62 7.75 15.52
CA GLY A 87 1.04 8.27 16.82
C GLY A 87 1.93 7.33 17.63
N LYS A 88 2.51 6.29 17.00
CA LYS A 88 3.41 5.35 17.66
C LYS A 88 4.73 6.06 18.03
N PRO A 89 5.30 5.83 19.23
CA PRO A 89 6.63 6.33 19.55
C PRO A 89 7.68 5.80 18.58
N LEU A 90 8.58 6.67 18.09
CA LEU A 90 9.58 6.32 17.08
C LEU A 90 10.75 5.48 17.62
N HIS A 91 11.09 5.66 18.89
CA HIS A 91 12.17 4.94 19.56
C HIS A 91 11.59 4.25 20.80
N CYS A 92 11.39 2.94 20.72
CA CYS A 92 11.08 2.07 21.86
C CYS A 92 11.99 0.84 21.81
#